data_AF-A0A7Z2NWH0-F1
#
_entry.id   AF-A0A7Z2NWH0-F1
#
_cell.length_a   1.000
_cell.length_b   1.000
_cell.length_c   1.000
_cell.angle_alpha   90.00
_cell.angle_beta   90.00
_cell.angle_gamma   90.00
#
_symmetry.space_group_name_H-M   'P 1'
#
loop_
_entity.id
_entity.type
_entity.pdbx_description
1 polymer ?
#
loop_
_entity_poly.entity_id
_entity_poly.type
_entity_poly.pdbx_seq_one_letter_code
_entity_poly.pdbx_strand_id
1 'polypeptide(L)'
;MLASISSLRDMRHVDKTYYLGSDDRFYELNYTHYTPSDELLDLVRPLLEPLGAAWQVRRADVWTHIMPVPQDGEPELLAQGWKIHVSATNLSCREILTRIATLAIARRIQFKFANDVETLRLMTSKRWTRGGSGKFITVYPKSLDEFQEFIDAAYAALDGCQGSYILSDRRYKDSRCLYYRYGGMRATRRLDCLGRRLEVLTSPDGEEVLDQRRPYFELPAWVPDLYPPEPADAGSDDADDAVTLDHGRYVVRSALTFSNTGGVYLAQDTQTGRDVIIKEARPGVELSACGQDATDRLAHEAEILRTLAGMGIVPEVHATFRDWENLYLVEEQLAGEDIRNIMLLNTPLLRVNPTAGQSADFYRIYLGIFKSLLMAVDRIHGRGW
;
A
#
# COMPACT_ATOMS: atom_id res chain seq x y z
N MET A 1 3.42 21.56 3.73
CA MET A 1 2.25 20.64 3.69
C MET A 1 0.92 21.42 3.68
N LEU A 2 0.36 21.75 2.51
CA LEU A 2 -0.98 22.35 2.42
C LEU A 2 -2.02 21.23 2.48
N ALA A 3 -2.45 20.86 3.68
CA ALA A 3 -3.62 20.02 3.85
C ALA A 3 -4.86 20.81 3.41
N SER A 4 -5.20 20.71 2.12
CA SER A 4 -6.55 20.97 1.65
C SER A 4 -7.49 20.17 2.57
N ILE A 5 -8.36 20.88 3.29
CA ILE A 5 -9.45 20.27 4.04
C ILE A 5 -10.23 19.46 3.01
N SER A 6 -10.01 18.14 3.00
CA SER A 6 -10.70 17.18 2.14
C SER A 6 -12.17 17.55 2.16
N SER A 7 -12.71 17.99 1.03
CA SER A 7 -14.10 18.40 0.98
C SER A 7 -14.99 17.22 1.39
N LEU A 8 -16.21 17.46 1.86
CA LEU A 8 -17.19 16.39 2.11
C LEU A 8 -17.42 15.51 0.86
N ARG A 9 -17.04 15.98 -0.34
CA ARG A 9 -17.05 15.22 -1.60
C ARG A 9 -15.89 14.22 -1.67
N ASP A 10 -14.69 14.61 -1.24
CA ASP A 10 -13.51 13.74 -1.20
C ASP A 10 -13.64 12.68 -0.11
N MET A 11 -14.28 13.01 1.02
CA MET A 11 -14.57 12.07 2.11
C MET A 11 -15.62 10.99 1.75
N ARG A 12 -16.38 11.17 0.66
CA ARG A 12 -17.36 10.20 0.13
C ARG A 12 -16.75 9.23 -0.88
N HIS A 13 -15.49 9.41 -1.28
CA HIS A 13 -14.87 8.52 -2.24
C HIS A 13 -14.57 7.17 -1.57
N VAL A 14 -15.33 6.15 -1.96
CA VAL A 14 -15.11 4.75 -1.59
C VAL A 14 -14.57 4.06 -2.84
N ASP A 15 -13.44 3.37 -2.73
CA ASP A 15 -12.96 2.52 -3.82
C ASP A 15 -13.94 1.35 -4.00
N LYS A 16 -14.83 1.50 -5.00
CA LYS A 16 -15.92 0.56 -5.27
C LYS A 16 -15.40 -0.76 -5.85
N THR A 17 -14.15 -0.85 -6.30
CA THR A 17 -13.59 -2.10 -6.86
C THR A 17 -13.64 -3.23 -5.82
N TYR A 18 -13.46 -2.91 -4.54
CA TYR A 18 -13.58 -3.89 -3.45
C TYR A 18 -15.01 -4.30 -3.13
N TYR A 19 -16.02 -3.65 -3.69
CA TYR A 19 -17.45 -3.93 -3.44
C TYR A 19 -18.16 -4.57 -4.64
N LEU A 20 -17.50 -4.60 -5.80
CA LEU A 20 -18.09 -4.98 -7.08
C LEU A 20 -17.50 -6.29 -7.63
N GLY A 21 -16.53 -6.89 -6.94
CA GLY A 21 -15.82 -8.07 -7.42
C GLY A 21 -16.41 -9.39 -6.96
N SER A 22 -17.28 -9.41 -5.94
CA SER A 22 -17.90 -10.64 -5.42
C SER A 22 -19.20 -11.03 -6.13
N ASP A 23 -20.06 -10.05 -6.43
CA ASP A 23 -21.36 -10.31 -7.08
C ASP A 23 -21.80 -9.07 -7.87
N ASP A 24 -22.24 -9.30 -9.10
CA ASP A 24 -22.67 -8.29 -10.07
C ASP A 24 -23.88 -7.46 -9.58
N ARG A 25 -24.62 -7.96 -8.58
CA ARG A 25 -25.87 -7.39 -8.07
C ARG A 25 -25.76 -6.82 -6.66
N PHE A 26 -24.74 -7.19 -5.89
CA PHE A 26 -24.60 -6.78 -4.48
C PHE A 26 -23.31 -5.98 -4.23
N TYR A 27 -23.44 -4.88 -3.50
CA TYR A 27 -22.30 -4.05 -3.08
C TYR A 27 -21.74 -4.58 -1.75
N GLU A 28 -20.97 -5.66 -1.82
CA GLU A 28 -20.39 -6.32 -0.65
C GLU A 28 -18.88 -6.46 -0.81
N LEU A 29 -18.16 -6.43 0.31
CA LEU A 29 -16.70 -6.47 0.29
C LEU A 29 -16.22 -7.81 -0.28
N ASN A 30 -15.38 -7.79 -1.31
CA ASN A 30 -14.94 -8.99 -2.03
C ASN A 30 -14.42 -10.10 -1.09
N TYR A 31 -13.78 -9.70 0.01
CA TYR A 31 -13.22 -10.64 0.97
C TYR A 31 -14.26 -11.35 1.87
N THR A 32 -15.51 -10.89 1.94
CA THR A 32 -16.56 -11.60 2.71
C THR A 32 -17.02 -12.87 2.02
N HIS A 33 -16.86 -12.95 0.69
CA HIS A 33 -17.19 -14.12 -0.12
C HIS A 33 -15.95 -14.94 -0.53
N TYR A 34 -14.77 -14.38 -0.31
CA TYR A 34 -13.53 -15.08 -0.57
C TYR A 34 -13.35 -16.26 0.38
N THR A 35 -13.16 -17.45 -0.17
CA THR A 35 -12.85 -18.66 0.60
C THR A 35 -11.34 -18.90 0.51
N PRO A 36 -10.56 -18.56 1.55
CA PRO A 36 -9.12 -18.72 1.50
C PRO A 36 -8.71 -20.18 1.59
N SER A 37 -7.56 -20.52 1.02
CA SER A 37 -6.94 -21.83 1.22
C SER A 37 -6.26 -21.95 2.60
N ASP A 38 -5.87 -23.18 2.96
CA ASP A 38 -5.23 -23.49 4.24
C ASP A 38 -3.70 -23.56 4.17
N GLU A 39 -3.08 -23.27 3.02
CA GLU A 39 -1.64 -23.46 2.80
C GLU A 39 -0.72 -22.67 3.74
N LEU A 40 -1.17 -21.54 4.31
CA LEU A 40 -0.44 -20.84 5.36
C LEU A 40 -0.81 -21.33 6.77
N LEU A 41 -2.07 -21.67 7.00
CA LEU A 41 -2.53 -22.20 8.29
C LEU A 41 -1.91 -23.57 8.61
N ASP A 42 -1.72 -24.40 7.58
CA ASP A 42 -1.10 -25.72 7.70
C ASP A 42 0.38 -25.67 8.09
N LEU A 43 1.04 -24.51 7.96
CA LEU A 43 2.39 -24.28 8.50
C LEU A 43 2.37 -24.04 10.02
N VAL A 44 1.27 -23.50 10.54
CA VAL A 44 1.12 -23.13 11.95
C VAL A 44 0.49 -24.26 12.76
N ARG A 45 -0.43 -25.03 12.16
CA ARG A 45 -1.18 -26.10 12.83
C ARG A 45 -0.28 -27.12 13.57
N PRO A 46 0.83 -27.63 12.98
CA PRO A 46 1.72 -28.56 13.68
C PRO A 46 2.41 -27.96 14.92
N LEU A 47 2.56 -26.63 14.98
CA LEU A 47 3.12 -25.94 16.16
C LEU A 47 2.09 -25.85 17.31
N LEU A 48 0.79 -25.92 16.99
CA LEU A 48 -0.30 -25.82 17.95
C LEU A 48 -0.76 -27.18 18.49
N GLU A 49 -0.71 -28.24 17.66
CA GLU A 49 -1.17 -29.59 18.02
C GLU A 49 -0.62 -30.12 19.36
N PRO A 50 0.69 -30.01 19.67
CA PRO A 50 1.23 -30.48 20.95
C PRO A 50 0.71 -29.71 22.17
N LEU A 51 0.22 -28.49 21.95
CA LEU A 51 -0.29 -27.59 23.00
C LEU A 51 -1.80 -27.79 23.24
N GLY A 52 -2.47 -28.58 22.39
CA GLY A 52 -3.89 -28.88 22.50
C GLY A 52 -4.78 -27.65 22.52
N ALA A 53 -5.75 -27.62 23.45
CA ALA A 53 -6.73 -26.53 23.58
C ALA A 53 -6.15 -25.22 24.15
N ALA A 54 -4.82 -25.07 24.27
CA ALA A 54 -4.20 -23.85 24.77
C ALA A 54 -4.29 -22.67 23.78
N TRP A 55 -4.70 -22.91 22.54
CA TRP A 55 -4.79 -21.90 21.47
C TRP A 55 -6.11 -21.98 20.71
N GLN A 56 -6.58 -20.82 20.25
CA GLN A 56 -7.74 -20.66 19.38
C GLN A 56 -7.29 -20.13 18.02
N VAL A 57 -7.81 -20.75 16.96
CA VAL A 57 -7.65 -20.27 15.58
C VAL A 57 -8.97 -19.67 15.12
N ARG A 58 -8.96 -18.42 14.64
CA ARG A 58 -10.16 -17.75 14.13
C ARG A 58 -9.85 -16.98 12.86
N ARG A 59 -10.59 -17.25 11.78
CA ARG A 59 -10.56 -16.42 10.57
C ARG A 59 -11.58 -15.29 10.67
N ALA A 60 -11.17 -14.08 10.30
CA ALA A 60 -12.03 -12.91 10.21
C ALA A 60 -11.45 -11.93 9.17
N ASP A 61 -12.29 -11.51 8.23
CA ASP A 61 -11.86 -10.70 7.08
C ASP A 61 -10.66 -11.37 6.36
N VAL A 62 -9.60 -10.60 6.09
CA VAL A 62 -8.36 -11.06 5.46
C VAL A 62 -7.37 -11.74 6.44
N TRP A 63 -7.76 -11.99 7.70
CA TRP A 63 -6.84 -12.42 8.75
C TRP A 63 -7.18 -13.77 9.36
N THR A 64 -6.14 -14.59 9.56
CA THR A 64 -6.16 -15.75 10.44
C THR A 64 -5.52 -15.36 11.78
N HIS A 65 -6.30 -15.40 12.85
CA HIS A 65 -5.89 -15.07 14.22
C HIS A 65 -5.48 -16.32 14.98
N ILE A 66 -4.33 -16.25 15.66
CA ILE A 66 -3.80 -17.27 16.57
C ILE A 66 -3.74 -16.66 17.96
N MET A 67 -4.64 -17.10 18.84
CA MET A 67 -4.88 -16.47 20.14
C MET A 67 -4.68 -17.50 21.25
N PRO A 68 -3.88 -17.21 22.28
CA PRO A 68 -3.80 -18.08 23.44
C PRO A 68 -5.16 -18.09 24.16
N VAL A 69 -5.59 -19.27 24.63
CA VAL A 69 -6.72 -19.35 25.56
C VAL A 69 -6.34 -18.64 26.86
N PRO A 70 -7.15 -17.70 27.36
CA PRO A 70 -6.89 -17.02 28.62
C PRO A 70 -6.72 -18.02 29.77
N GLN A 71 -5.71 -17.81 30.60
CA GLN A 71 -5.50 -18.55 31.83
C GLN A 71 -5.79 -17.64 33.03
N ASP A 72 -6.21 -18.23 34.14
CA ASP A 72 -6.50 -17.47 35.36
C ASP A 72 -5.25 -16.71 35.84
N GLY A 73 -5.40 -15.40 36.03
CA GLY A 73 -4.33 -14.51 36.47
C GLY A 73 -3.41 -13.98 35.38
N GLU A 74 -3.58 -14.38 34.11
CA GLU A 74 -2.85 -13.73 33.01
C GLU A 74 -3.44 -12.35 32.67
N PRO A 75 -2.58 -11.34 32.41
CA PRO A 75 -3.05 -10.04 31.97
C PRO A 75 -3.73 -10.15 30.60
N GLU A 76 -4.88 -9.48 30.47
CA GLU A 76 -5.56 -9.31 29.20
C GLU A 76 -4.72 -8.48 28.23
N LEU A 77 -4.96 -8.68 26.93
CA LEU A 77 -4.39 -7.81 25.91
C LEU A 77 -4.84 -6.35 26.13
N LEU A 78 -3.90 -5.42 26.13
CA LEU A 78 -4.17 -4.00 26.29
C LEU A 78 -5.11 -3.49 25.18
N ALA A 79 -5.82 -2.37 25.43
CA ALA A 79 -6.60 -1.73 24.37
C ALA A 79 -5.70 -1.14 23.27
N GLN A 80 -4.54 -0.62 23.66
CA GLN A 80 -3.56 0.04 22.81
C GLN A 80 -2.14 -0.26 23.31
N GLY A 81 -1.16 -0.19 22.41
CA GLY A 81 0.24 -0.48 22.73
C GLY A 81 1.11 -0.65 21.49
N TRP A 82 2.34 -1.11 21.70
CA TRP A 82 3.26 -1.44 20.63
C TRP A 82 2.90 -2.78 19.99
N LYS A 83 2.84 -2.79 18.66
CA LYS A 83 2.65 -3.99 17.85
C LYS A 83 3.74 -4.09 16.81
N ILE A 84 4.06 -5.33 16.46
CA ILE A 84 5.10 -5.65 15.49
C ILE A 84 4.39 -6.11 14.23
N HIS A 85 4.76 -5.53 13.10
CA HIS A 85 4.27 -5.96 11.80
C HIS A 85 5.43 -6.55 11.01
N VAL A 86 5.15 -7.66 10.35
CA VAL A 86 6.12 -8.32 9.48
C VAL A 86 5.58 -8.27 8.07
N SER A 87 6.40 -7.83 7.12
CA SER A 87 6.08 -7.90 5.70
C SER A 87 6.71 -9.11 5.05
N ALA A 88 6.17 -9.50 3.90
CA ALA A 88 6.67 -10.63 3.13
C ALA A 88 6.42 -10.42 1.64
N THR A 89 7.11 -11.22 0.85
CA THR A 89 6.81 -11.44 -0.57
C THR A 89 6.13 -12.81 -0.72
N ASN A 90 5.60 -13.12 -1.91
CA ASN A 90 5.04 -14.44 -2.19
C ASN A 90 6.07 -15.57 -2.05
N LEU A 91 7.36 -15.25 -2.22
CA LEU A 91 8.46 -16.20 -2.13
C LEU A 91 8.91 -16.42 -0.67
N SER A 92 8.89 -15.37 0.15
CA SER A 92 9.38 -15.42 1.53
C SER A 92 8.29 -15.70 2.58
N CYS A 93 7.00 -15.57 2.24
CA CYS A 93 5.91 -15.60 3.22
C CYS A 93 5.84 -16.89 4.05
N ARG A 94 6.06 -18.06 3.45
CA ARG A 94 6.00 -19.36 4.14
C ARG A 94 7.10 -19.49 5.19
N GLU A 95 8.32 -19.10 4.83
CA GLU A 95 9.46 -19.12 5.72
C GLU A 95 9.29 -18.12 6.87
N ILE A 96 8.95 -16.86 6.55
CA ILE A 96 8.71 -15.81 7.54
C ILE A 96 7.61 -16.24 8.53
N LEU A 97 6.50 -16.80 8.04
CA LEU A 97 5.41 -17.27 8.90
C LEU A 97 5.87 -18.36 9.84
N THR A 98 6.61 -19.35 9.34
CA THR A 98 7.11 -20.46 10.16
C THR A 98 8.01 -19.95 11.29
N ARG A 99 8.95 -19.05 10.97
CA ARG A 99 9.89 -18.48 11.95
C ARG A 99 9.17 -17.63 13.01
N ILE A 100 8.29 -16.73 12.59
CA ILE A 100 7.55 -15.85 13.52
C ILE A 100 6.53 -16.63 14.36
N ALA A 101 5.78 -17.57 13.76
CA ALA A 101 4.83 -18.39 14.49
C ALA A 101 5.54 -19.24 15.57
N THR A 102 6.70 -19.83 15.24
CA THR A 102 7.50 -20.58 16.22
C THR A 102 7.91 -19.71 17.40
N LEU A 103 8.41 -18.49 17.15
CA LEU A 103 8.80 -17.55 18.21
C LEU A 103 7.61 -17.07 19.06
N ALA A 104 6.48 -16.77 18.43
CA ALA A 104 5.29 -16.23 19.09
C ALA A 104 4.60 -17.30 19.93
N ILE A 105 4.46 -18.52 19.40
CA ILE A 105 3.85 -19.65 20.12
C ILE A 105 4.70 -20.03 21.33
N ALA A 106 6.02 -20.10 21.18
CA ALA A 106 6.93 -20.42 22.29
C ALA A 106 6.86 -19.41 23.46
N ARG A 107 6.51 -18.14 23.16
CA ARG A 107 6.35 -17.06 24.14
C ARG A 107 4.89 -16.79 24.53
N ARG A 108 3.94 -17.59 24.05
CA ARG A 108 2.50 -17.39 24.28
C ARG A 108 1.95 -16.03 23.82
N ILE A 109 2.54 -15.45 22.77
CA ILE A 109 2.16 -14.14 22.24
C ILE A 109 1.10 -14.30 21.15
N GLN A 110 0.04 -13.50 21.22
CA GLN A 110 -1.00 -13.47 20.20
C GLN A 110 -0.47 -12.88 18.89
N PHE A 111 -0.85 -13.47 17.76
CA PHE A 111 -0.55 -12.92 16.44
C PHE A 111 -1.65 -13.23 15.44
N LYS A 112 -1.59 -12.57 14.28
CA LYS A 112 -2.42 -12.87 13.13
C LYS A 112 -1.61 -12.74 11.85
N PHE A 113 -2.02 -13.44 10.81
CA PHE A 113 -1.39 -13.38 9.50
C PHE A 113 -2.43 -13.36 8.38
N ALA A 114 -2.05 -12.93 7.18
CA ALA A 114 -2.92 -12.97 6.01
C ALA A 114 -3.42 -14.40 5.75
N ASN A 115 -4.68 -14.58 5.36
CA ASN A 115 -5.28 -15.92 5.29
C ASN A 115 -4.52 -16.93 4.41
N ASP A 116 -4.03 -16.46 3.26
CA ASP A 116 -3.30 -17.23 2.25
C ASP A 116 -2.40 -16.32 1.40
N VAL A 117 -1.68 -16.91 0.44
CA VAL A 117 -0.77 -16.17 -0.46
C VAL A 117 -1.52 -15.21 -1.39
N GLU A 118 -2.75 -15.51 -1.79
CA GLU A 118 -3.57 -14.59 -2.61
C GLU A 118 -4.00 -13.36 -1.81
N THR A 119 -4.38 -13.55 -0.55
CA THR A 119 -4.70 -12.47 0.38
C THR A 119 -3.49 -11.56 0.58
N LEU A 120 -2.28 -12.10 0.73
CA LEU A 120 -1.05 -11.31 0.77
C LEU A 120 -0.84 -10.49 -0.52
N ARG A 121 -1.06 -11.08 -1.70
CA ARG A 121 -0.99 -10.37 -2.99
C ARG A 121 -2.00 -9.23 -3.06
N LEU A 122 -3.24 -9.48 -2.65
CA LEU A 122 -4.28 -8.46 -2.58
C LEU A 122 -3.87 -7.30 -1.67
N MET A 123 -3.29 -7.60 -0.51
CA MET A 123 -2.82 -6.62 0.48
C MET A 123 -1.59 -5.81 0.04
N THR A 124 -0.92 -6.24 -1.04
CA THR A 124 0.22 -5.54 -1.65
C THR A 124 -0.12 -4.96 -3.02
N SER A 125 -1.37 -5.08 -3.48
CA SER A 125 -1.84 -4.53 -4.76
C SER A 125 -1.88 -3.00 -4.78
N LYS A 126 -1.91 -2.42 -5.98
CA LYS A 126 -1.89 -0.99 -6.30
C LYS A 126 -3.03 -0.23 -5.65
N ARG A 127 -4.21 -0.85 -5.60
CA ARG A 127 -5.44 -0.26 -5.03
C ARG A 127 -5.57 -0.46 -3.53
N TRP A 128 -4.73 -1.30 -2.93
CA TRP A 128 -4.79 -1.52 -1.48
C TRP A 128 -4.43 -0.23 -0.73
N THR A 129 -5.09 -0.01 0.40
CA THR A 129 -4.83 1.19 1.21
C THR A 129 -3.36 1.24 1.63
N ARG A 130 -2.68 2.36 1.34
CA ARG A 130 -1.25 2.53 1.62
C ARG A 130 -0.89 2.30 3.09
N GLY A 131 -1.76 2.74 4.01
CA GLY A 131 -1.54 2.58 5.45
C GLY A 131 -1.66 1.14 5.96
N GLY A 132 -2.29 0.24 5.20
CA GLY A 132 -2.42 -1.18 5.54
C GLY A 132 -1.59 -2.11 4.66
N SER A 133 -0.88 -1.60 3.65
CA SER A 133 -0.17 -2.45 2.71
C SER A 133 1.10 -3.05 3.28
N GLY A 134 1.44 -4.26 2.82
CA GLY A 134 2.65 -4.97 3.21
C GLY A 134 2.58 -5.67 4.57
N LYS A 135 1.55 -5.42 5.38
CA LYS A 135 1.37 -6.04 6.70
C LYS A 135 0.96 -7.52 6.54
N PHE A 136 1.93 -8.43 6.46
CA PHE A 136 1.66 -9.86 6.34
C PHE A 136 1.31 -10.51 7.68
N ILE A 137 2.09 -10.23 8.72
CA ILE A 137 1.87 -10.71 10.10
C ILE A 137 1.74 -9.50 11.03
N THR A 138 0.89 -9.60 12.05
CA THR A 138 0.87 -8.67 13.19
C THR A 138 1.01 -9.47 14.48
N VAL A 139 2.00 -9.14 15.29
CA VAL A 139 2.24 -9.72 16.61
C VAL A 139 1.85 -8.70 17.68
N TYR A 140 1.22 -9.19 18.76
CA TYR A 140 0.61 -8.38 19.81
C TYR A 140 1.21 -8.67 21.19
N PRO A 141 2.40 -8.10 21.50
CA PRO A 141 3.01 -8.27 22.81
C PRO A 141 2.19 -7.60 23.93
N LYS A 142 2.11 -8.22 25.12
CA LYS A 142 1.29 -7.73 26.24
C LYS A 142 1.95 -6.61 27.05
N SER A 143 3.27 -6.43 26.95
CA SER A 143 4.04 -5.42 27.66
C SER A 143 5.15 -4.83 26.78
N LEU A 144 5.77 -3.73 27.25
CA LEU A 144 6.93 -3.16 26.58
C LEU A 144 8.13 -4.11 26.58
N ASP A 145 8.39 -4.79 27.70
CA ASP A 145 9.50 -5.75 27.81
C ASP A 145 9.31 -6.92 26.81
N GLU A 146 8.09 -7.48 26.75
CA GLU A 146 7.76 -8.55 25.82
C GLU A 146 7.89 -8.09 24.36
N PHE A 147 7.54 -6.82 24.07
CA PHE A 147 7.75 -6.23 22.75
C PHE A 147 9.25 -6.12 22.40
N GLN A 148 10.08 -5.62 23.31
CA GLN A 148 11.52 -5.43 23.08
C GLN A 148 12.23 -6.78 22.89
N GLU A 149 11.95 -7.75 23.76
CA GLU A 149 12.50 -9.10 23.63
C GLU A 149 12.07 -9.79 22.34
N PHE A 150 10.78 -9.65 21.96
CA PHE A 150 10.28 -10.29 20.75
C PHE A 150 10.85 -9.65 19.49
N ILE A 151 10.89 -8.32 19.41
CA ILE A 151 11.35 -7.65 18.19
C ILE A 151 12.84 -7.91 17.93
N ASP A 152 13.67 -8.02 18.97
CA ASP A 152 15.07 -8.44 18.83
C ASP A 152 15.22 -9.90 18.41
N ALA A 153 14.44 -10.81 19.01
CA ALA A 153 14.45 -12.21 18.60
C ALA A 153 13.94 -12.40 17.16
N ALA A 154 12.92 -11.66 16.76
CA ALA A 154 12.38 -11.66 15.41
C ALA A 154 13.39 -11.08 14.41
N TYR A 155 14.12 -10.03 14.79
CA TYR A 155 15.17 -9.45 13.94
C TYR A 155 16.25 -10.48 13.59
N ALA A 156 16.78 -11.19 14.60
CA ALA A 156 17.77 -12.24 14.37
C ALA A 156 17.18 -13.41 13.55
N ALA A 157 15.93 -13.81 13.84
CA ALA A 157 15.29 -14.91 13.13
C ALA A 157 14.91 -14.58 11.69
N LEU A 158 14.78 -13.31 11.31
CA LEU A 158 14.37 -12.90 9.96
C LEU A 158 15.56 -12.43 9.10
N ASP A 159 16.78 -12.74 9.52
CA ASP A 159 17.96 -12.47 8.70
C ASP A 159 17.85 -13.14 7.32
N GLY A 160 18.24 -12.39 6.29
CA GLY A 160 18.10 -12.77 4.87
C GLY A 160 16.68 -12.70 4.28
N CYS A 161 15.63 -12.60 5.09
CA CYS A 161 14.26 -12.56 4.59
C CYS A 161 13.90 -11.21 3.95
N GLN A 162 13.12 -11.26 2.87
CA GLN A 162 12.67 -10.08 2.11
C GLN A 162 11.18 -9.81 2.29
N GLY A 163 10.79 -8.53 2.25
CA GLY A 163 9.40 -8.11 2.32
C GLY A 163 9.19 -6.72 1.71
N SER A 164 7.93 -6.34 1.48
CA SER A 164 7.59 -5.00 1.03
C SER A 164 7.77 -3.97 2.15
N TYR A 165 8.08 -2.72 1.78
CA TYR A 165 8.14 -1.65 2.77
C TYR A 165 6.76 -1.34 3.35
N ILE A 166 6.64 -1.20 4.67
CA ILE A 166 5.39 -0.77 5.32
C ILE A 166 5.48 0.73 5.59
N LEU A 167 4.75 1.52 4.81
CA LEU A 167 4.81 2.99 4.88
C LEU A 167 4.39 3.57 6.22
N SER A 168 3.40 2.96 6.88
CA SER A 168 2.76 3.49 8.09
C SER A 168 3.48 3.17 9.40
N ASP A 169 4.57 2.41 9.32
CA ASP A 169 5.27 1.82 10.45
C ASP A 169 6.78 2.14 10.37
N ARG A 170 7.48 2.07 11.50
CA ARG A 170 8.93 2.26 11.54
C ARG A 170 9.62 0.94 11.26
N ARG A 171 10.60 0.93 10.34
CA ARG A 171 11.49 -0.21 10.12
C ARG A 171 12.34 -0.45 11.37
N TYR A 172 12.42 -1.70 11.81
CA TYR A 172 13.31 -2.07 12.90
C TYR A 172 14.72 -2.32 12.38
N LYS A 173 15.67 -1.46 12.77
CA LYS A 173 17.07 -1.49 12.31
C LYS A 173 17.12 -1.49 10.77
N ASP A 174 17.96 -2.32 10.18
CA ASP A 174 18.12 -2.53 8.74
C ASP A 174 17.25 -3.68 8.19
N SER A 175 16.31 -4.20 8.98
CA SER A 175 15.48 -5.33 8.55
C SER A 175 14.63 -4.99 7.31
N ARG A 176 14.60 -5.93 6.36
CA ARG A 176 13.78 -5.80 5.14
C ARG A 176 12.30 -6.16 5.35
N CYS A 177 11.97 -6.81 6.47
CA CYS A 177 10.64 -7.33 6.73
C CYS A 177 10.06 -6.97 8.10
N LEU A 178 10.83 -6.41 9.03
CA LEU A 178 10.37 -6.18 10.40
C LEU A 178 10.10 -4.70 10.69
N TYR A 179 8.90 -4.41 11.18
CA TYR A 179 8.41 -3.06 11.45
C TYR A 179 7.65 -2.99 12.77
N TYR A 180 7.52 -1.80 13.34
CA TYR A 180 6.74 -1.58 14.55
C TYR A 180 5.93 -0.28 14.48
N ARG A 181 4.86 -0.25 15.27
CA ARG A 181 3.99 0.92 15.40
C ARG A 181 3.23 0.87 16.73
N TYR A 182 2.99 2.04 17.31
CA TYR A 182 2.03 2.19 18.40
C TYR A 182 0.61 2.37 17.87
N GLY A 183 -0.36 1.66 18.42
CA GLY A 183 -1.77 1.88 18.06
C GLY A 183 -2.73 0.91 18.74
N GLY A 184 -3.95 0.79 18.20
CA GLY A 184 -4.96 -0.11 18.75
C GLY A 184 -4.50 -1.58 18.69
N MET A 185 -4.58 -2.26 19.83
CA MET A 185 -4.34 -3.70 19.97
C MET A 185 -5.66 -4.47 20.00
N ARG A 186 -6.68 -3.89 20.65
CA ARG A 186 -8.09 -4.26 20.52
C ARG A 186 -8.80 -3.24 19.62
N ALA A 187 -9.88 -3.65 18.97
CA ALA A 187 -10.65 -2.77 18.09
C ALA A 187 -11.54 -1.83 18.92
N THR A 188 -10.99 -0.68 19.33
CA THR A 188 -11.75 0.40 19.97
C THR A 188 -12.22 1.36 18.89
N ARG A 189 -13.54 1.47 18.71
CA ARG A 189 -14.14 2.15 17.55
C ARG A 189 -15.19 3.16 17.98
N ARG A 190 -15.18 4.32 17.31
CA ARG A 190 -16.26 5.31 17.35
C ARG A 190 -16.93 5.44 15.98
N LEU A 191 -18.22 5.74 15.95
CA LEU A 191 -18.92 6.11 14.72
C LEU A 191 -18.78 7.61 14.48
N ASP A 192 -18.46 8.00 13.26
CA ASP A 192 -18.60 9.39 12.84
C ASP A 192 -20.01 9.72 12.36
N CYS A 193 -20.24 10.99 11.98
CA CYS A 193 -21.53 11.45 11.49
C CYS A 193 -21.99 10.81 10.16
N LEU A 194 -21.10 10.09 9.47
CA LEU A 194 -21.40 9.34 8.25
C LEU A 194 -21.59 7.84 8.54
N GLY A 195 -21.58 7.43 9.81
CA GLY A 195 -21.70 6.03 10.22
C GLY A 195 -20.44 5.18 9.98
N ARG A 196 -19.30 5.82 9.69
CA ARG A 196 -18.02 5.11 9.51
C ARG A 196 -17.42 4.77 10.87
N ARG A 197 -16.89 3.56 10.99
CA ARG A 197 -16.16 3.11 12.19
C ARG A 197 -14.73 3.63 12.14
N LEU A 198 -14.38 4.52 13.06
CA LEU A 198 -13.05 5.09 13.23
C LEU A 198 -12.36 4.40 14.40
N GLU A 199 -11.15 3.90 14.20
CA GLU A 199 -10.31 3.37 15.28
C GLU A 199 -9.76 4.52 16.12
N VAL A 200 -9.83 4.40 17.45
CA VAL A 200 -9.39 5.44 18.40
C VAL A 200 -8.41 4.89 19.42
N LEU A 201 -7.52 5.77 19.88
CA LEU A 201 -6.63 5.62 21.02
C LEU A 201 -7.13 6.52 22.15
N THR A 202 -6.83 6.14 23.38
CA THR A 202 -7.05 6.95 24.58
C THR A 202 -5.73 7.59 25.00
N SER A 203 -5.70 8.91 25.03
CA SER A 203 -4.55 9.68 25.54
C SER A 203 -4.42 9.52 27.07
N PRO A 204 -3.27 9.91 27.67
CA PRO A 204 -3.10 9.91 29.13
C PRO A 204 -4.15 10.75 29.87
N ASP A 205 -4.67 11.80 29.23
CA ASP A 205 -5.70 12.67 29.79
C ASP A 205 -7.13 12.09 29.63
N GLY A 206 -7.28 10.92 29.01
CA GLY A 206 -8.55 10.24 28.77
C GLY A 206 -9.25 10.62 27.45
N GLU A 207 -8.70 11.58 26.70
CA GLU A 207 -9.27 12.01 25.41
C GLU A 207 -9.11 10.95 24.33
N GLU A 208 -10.14 10.81 23.48
CA GLU A 208 -10.11 9.93 22.30
C GLU A 208 -9.42 10.61 21.11
N VAL A 209 -8.37 9.99 20.61
CA VAL A 209 -7.58 10.45 19.47
C VAL A 209 -7.65 9.42 18.35
N LEU A 210 -7.81 9.84 17.10
CA LEU A 210 -7.92 8.92 15.96
C LEU A 210 -6.60 8.14 15.73
N ASP A 211 -6.66 6.80 15.62
CA ASP A 211 -5.54 5.97 15.17
C ASP A 211 -5.42 6.04 13.63
N GLN A 212 -4.91 7.17 13.13
CA GLN A 212 -4.81 7.41 11.69
C GLN A 212 -3.64 6.63 11.07
N ARG A 213 -3.95 5.74 10.12
CA ARG A 213 -2.95 4.99 9.35
C ARG A 213 -2.54 5.77 8.11
N ARG A 214 -1.81 6.86 8.32
CA ARG A 214 -1.22 7.64 7.23
C ARG A 214 -0.09 6.85 6.55
N PRO A 215 0.24 7.15 5.28
CA PRO A 215 1.29 6.45 4.54
C PRO A 215 2.70 6.96 4.91
N TYR A 216 2.91 7.22 6.20
CA TYR A 216 4.18 7.56 6.84
C TYR A 216 4.09 7.17 8.32
N PHE A 217 5.24 6.98 8.96
CA PHE A 217 5.29 6.69 10.38
C PHE A 217 4.95 7.95 11.19
N GLU A 218 4.00 7.82 12.10
CA GLU A 218 3.57 8.88 12.99
C GLU A 218 3.23 8.25 14.34
N LEU A 219 3.72 8.86 15.42
CA LEU A 219 3.40 8.47 16.78
C LEU A 219 2.44 9.49 17.39
N PRO A 220 1.52 9.04 18.27
CA PRO A 220 0.79 9.98 19.10
C PRO A 220 1.75 10.82 19.95
N ALA A 221 1.41 12.09 20.19
CA ALA A 221 2.31 13.04 20.85
C ALA A 221 2.81 12.61 22.25
N TRP A 222 2.07 11.74 22.93
CA TRP A 222 2.42 11.23 24.25
C TRP A 222 3.27 9.94 24.22
N VAL A 223 3.58 9.40 23.04
CA VAL A 223 4.34 8.16 22.88
C VAL A 223 5.72 8.49 22.30
N PRO A 224 6.81 8.32 23.06
CA PRO A 224 8.15 8.49 22.51
C PRO A 224 8.48 7.36 21.51
N ASP A 225 9.28 7.67 20.49
CA ASP A 225 9.85 6.62 19.62
C ASP A 225 10.85 5.79 20.43
N LEU A 226 10.68 4.46 20.43
CA LEU A 226 11.56 3.54 21.16
C LEU A 226 12.93 3.40 20.51
N TYR A 227 13.00 3.55 19.19
CA TYR A 227 14.21 3.41 18.39
C TYR A 227 14.29 4.56 17.38
N PRO A 228 14.53 5.80 17.84
CA PRO A 228 14.65 6.93 16.94
C PRO A 228 15.83 6.71 15.97
N PRO A 229 15.69 7.12 14.70
CA PRO A 229 16.79 7.01 13.74
C PRO A 229 17.98 7.85 14.22
N GLU A 230 19.20 7.42 13.85
CA GLU A 230 20.37 8.25 14.09
C GLU A 230 20.26 9.57 13.30
N PRO A 231 20.83 10.68 13.79
CA PRO A 231 20.70 11.99 13.15
C PRO A 231 21.17 12.05 11.69
N ALA A 232 22.03 11.12 11.27
CA ALA A 232 22.51 11.00 9.89
C ALA A 232 21.48 10.37 8.93
N ASP A 233 20.55 9.56 9.44
CA ASP A 233 19.46 8.92 8.69
C ASP A 233 18.13 9.69 8.79
N ALA A 234 18.07 10.67 9.70
CA ALA A 234 17.00 11.65 9.72
C ALA A 234 17.20 12.60 8.52
N GLY A 235 16.69 12.18 7.35
CA GLY A 235 16.53 13.09 6.21
C GLY A 235 15.91 14.39 6.70
N SER A 236 16.42 15.52 6.17
CA SER A 236 15.99 16.87 6.54
C SER A 236 14.53 17.07 6.13
N ASP A 237 13.59 16.64 6.98
CA ASP A 237 12.15 16.93 6.90
C ASP A 237 11.89 18.36 7.42
N ASP A 238 12.65 19.34 6.92
CA ASP A 238 12.27 20.74 7.09
C ASP A 238 11.03 21.00 6.22
N ALA A 239 9.93 21.35 6.88
CA ALA A 239 8.59 21.43 6.29
C ALA A 239 8.42 22.49 5.18
N ASP A 240 9.46 23.28 4.92
CA ASP A 240 9.51 24.38 3.94
C ASP A 240 10.43 24.10 2.72
N ASP A 241 11.20 23.01 2.70
CA ASP A 241 12.04 22.69 1.54
C ASP A 241 11.22 22.00 0.44
N ALA A 242 11.51 22.39 -0.81
CA ALA A 242 10.89 21.78 -1.98
C ALA A 242 11.26 20.29 -2.05
N VAL A 243 10.27 19.41 -2.24
CA VAL A 243 10.54 17.98 -2.43
C VAL A 243 11.35 17.80 -3.72
N THR A 244 12.58 17.33 -3.59
CA THR A 244 13.46 17.06 -4.72
C THR A 244 13.78 15.57 -4.84
N LEU A 245 14.06 15.14 -6.07
CA LEU A 245 14.48 13.76 -6.40
C LEU A 245 15.78 13.80 -7.21
N ASP A 246 16.51 12.69 -7.19
CA ASP A 246 17.78 12.52 -7.93
C ASP A 246 18.80 13.61 -7.55
N HIS A 247 19.12 13.67 -6.25
CA HIS A 247 20.08 14.63 -5.69
C HIS A 247 19.78 16.11 -6.04
N GLY A 248 18.51 16.50 -6.02
CA GLY A 248 18.10 17.88 -6.29
C GLY A 248 17.80 18.19 -7.76
N ARG A 249 18.01 17.25 -8.68
CA ARG A 249 17.80 17.49 -10.11
C ARG A 249 16.33 17.77 -10.44
N TYR A 250 15.42 16.98 -9.89
CA TYR A 250 13.99 17.10 -10.18
C TYR A 250 13.26 17.74 -9.01
N VAL A 251 12.70 18.93 -9.24
CA VAL A 251 11.89 19.64 -8.23
C VAL A 251 10.43 19.28 -8.44
N VAL A 252 9.84 18.56 -7.48
CA VAL A 252 8.44 18.12 -7.55
C VAL A 252 7.53 19.34 -7.36
N ARG A 253 6.70 19.63 -8.38
CA ARG A 253 5.70 20.71 -8.34
C ARG A 253 4.39 20.24 -7.73
N SER A 254 3.93 19.05 -8.12
CA SER A 254 2.70 18.46 -7.61
C SER A 254 2.67 16.95 -7.78
N ALA A 255 1.93 16.28 -6.91
CA ALA A 255 1.59 14.87 -7.08
C ALA A 255 0.26 14.76 -7.83
N LEU A 256 0.28 14.10 -8.98
CA LEU A 256 -0.90 13.91 -9.82
C LEU A 256 -1.76 12.75 -9.35
N THR A 257 -1.13 11.66 -8.89
CA THR A 257 -1.84 10.47 -8.39
C THR A 257 -0.94 9.71 -7.42
N PHE A 258 -1.55 9.10 -6.40
CA PHE A 258 -0.89 8.13 -5.54
C PHE A 258 -1.59 6.79 -5.59
N SER A 259 -0.79 5.74 -5.52
CA SER A 259 -1.26 4.38 -5.33
C SER A 259 -0.30 3.64 -4.40
N ASN A 260 -0.58 2.37 -4.10
CA ASN A 260 0.36 1.59 -3.30
C ASN A 260 1.69 1.32 -4.03
N THR A 261 1.68 1.27 -5.37
CA THR A 261 2.90 1.08 -6.16
C THR A 261 3.84 2.28 -6.12
N GLY A 262 3.32 3.47 -5.83
CA GLY A 262 4.06 4.72 -5.88
C GLY A 262 3.19 5.88 -6.37
N GLY A 263 3.80 7.05 -6.49
CA GLY A 263 3.23 8.28 -7.03
C GLY A 263 3.51 8.52 -8.51
N VAL A 264 2.71 9.40 -9.10
CA VAL A 264 2.99 10.07 -10.37
C VAL A 264 3.08 11.57 -10.08
N TYR A 265 4.17 12.19 -10.49
CA TYR A 265 4.52 13.56 -10.14
C TYR A 265 4.70 14.41 -11.39
N LEU A 266 4.28 15.67 -11.30
CA LEU A 266 4.74 16.72 -12.18
C LEU A 266 5.96 17.36 -11.51
N ALA A 267 7.08 17.41 -12.21
CA ALA A 267 8.33 17.97 -11.71
C ALA A 267 8.98 18.87 -12.76
N GLN A 268 9.88 19.75 -12.32
CA GLN A 268 10.77 20.49 -13.21
C GLN A 268 12.16 19.85 -13.18
N ASP A 269 12.72 19.56 -14.35
CA ASP A 269 14.14 19.21 -14.48
C ASP A 269 14.97 20.48 -14.43
N THR A 270 15.77 20.64 -13.38
CA THR A 270 16.60 21.84 -13.17
C THR A 270 17.71 22.00 -14.19
N GLN A 271 18.14 20.91 -14.85
CA GLN A 271 19.19 20.96 -15.86
C GLN A 271 18.67 21.47 -17.21
N THR A 272 17.43 21.13 -17.57
CA THR A 272 16.84 21.50 -18.87
C THR A 272 15.79 22.61 -18.78
N GLY A 273 15.31 22.91 -17.57
CA GLY A 273 14.22 23.83 -17.29
C GLY A 273 12.83 23.32 -17.67
N ARG A 274 12.73 22.12 -18.27
CA ARG A 274 11.48 21.54 -18.76
C ARG A 274 10.66 20.93 -17.63
N ASP A 275 9.35 20.99 -17.78
CA ASP A 275 8.45 20.20 -16.94
C ASP A 275 8.39 18.76 -17.48
N VAL A 276 8.37 17.79 -16.56
CA VAL A 276 8.45 16.36 -16.82
C VAL A 276 7.46 15.60 -15.94
N ILE A 277 7.09 14.40 -16.38
CA ILE A 277 6.32 13.45 -15.57
C ILE A 277 7.27 12.43 -14.96
N ILE A 278 7.15 12.20 -13.65
CA ILE A 278 7.94 11.20 -12.94
C ILE A 278 7.00 10.14 -12.37
N LYS A 279 7.21 8.89 -12.75
CA LYS A 279 6.52 7.72 -12.18
C LYS A 279 7.43 7.04 -11.17
N GLU A 280 6.88 6.76 -10.00
CA GLU A 280 7.54 5.99 -8.94
C GLU A 280 7.01 4.56 -8.88
N ALA A 281 7.92 3.62 -8.71
CA ALA A 281 7.63 2.24 -8.35
C ALA A 281 8.39 1.84 -7.08
N ARG A 282 7.66 1.28 -6.13
CA ARG A 282 8.17 0.72 -4.87
C ARG A 282 8.49 -0.76 -5.03
N PRO A 283 9.56 -1.27 -4.40
CA PRO A 283 9.86 -2.69 -4.43
C PRO A 283 8.86 -3.52 -3.58
N GLY A 284 8.66 -4.77 -3.98
CA GLY A 284 7.87 -5.77 -3.23
C GLY A 284 6.35 -5.59 -3.26
N VAL A 285 5.81 -4.67 -4.06
CA VAL A 285 4.36 -4.44 -4.23
C VAL A 285 3.92 -4.82 -5.65
N GLU A 286 2.62 -5.07 -5.86
CA GLU A 286 2.09 -5.60 -7.14
C GLU A 286 2.80 -6.89 -7.58
N LEU A 287 3.09 -7.78 -6.63
CA LEU A 287 3.79 -9.03 -6.86
C LEU A 287 2.97 -9.94 -7.79
N SER A 288 3.56 -10.24 -8.94
CA SER A 288 3.05 -11.26 -9.86
C SER A 288 3.26 -12.67 -9.31
N ALA A 289 2.65 -13.66 -9.96
CA ALA A 289 2.84 -15.07 -9.61
C ALA A 289 4.30 -15.54 -9.80
N CYS A 290 5.04 -14.94 -10.75
CA CYS A 290 6.46 -15.24 -10.99
C CYS A 290 7.43 -14.41 -10.14
N GLY A 291 6.93 -13.60 -9.21
CA GLY A 291 7.76 -12.83 -8.27
C GLY A 291 8.18 -11.44 -8.78
N GLN A 292 7.82 -11.05 -10.00
CA GLN A 292 8.04 -9.69 -10.50
C GLN A 292 7.19 -8.68 -9.72
N ASP A 293 7.77 -7.53 -9.39
CA ASP A 293 7.13 -6.45 -8.63
C ASP A 293 6.87 -5.18 -9.47
N ALA A 294 6.41 -4.11 -8.82
CA ALA A 294 6.16 -2.84 -9.49
C ALA A 294 7.41 -2.21 -10.12
N THR A 295 8.61 -2.44 -9.57
CA THR A 295 9.87 -1.92 -10.12
C THR A 295 10.26 -2.67 -11.39
N ASP A 296 10.05 -3.98 -11.45
CA ASP A 296 10.26 -4.77 -12.67
C ASP A 296 9.32 -4.29 -13.79
N ARG A 297 8.05 -4.03 -13.45
CA ARG A 297 7.07 -3.52 -14.41
C ARG A 297 7.44 -2.12 -14.93
N LEU A 298 7.89 -1.22 -14.05
CA LEU A 298 8.30 0.13 -14.46
C LEU A 298 9.59 0.11 -15.28
N ALA A 299 10.52 -0.79 -14.96
CA ALA A 299 11.73 -1.00 -15.76
C ALA A 299 11.40 -1.51 -17.17
N HIS A 300 10.49 -2.46 -17.28
CA HIS A 300 10.02 -2.97 -18.57
C HIS A 300 9.23 -1.91 -19.36
N GLU A 301 8.41 -1.10 -18.69
CA GLU A 301 7.75 0.05 -19.31
C GLU A 301 8.78 1.02 -19.91
N ALA A 302 9.85 1.35 -19.17
CA ALA A 302 10.92 2.21 -19.67
C ALA A 302 11.63 1.61 -20.90
N GLU A 303 11.83 0.29 -20.95
CA GLU A 303 12.40 -0.42 -22.10
C GLU A 303 11.50 -0.32 -23.33
N ILE A 304 10.19 -0.58 -23.17
CA ILE A 304 9.20 -0.46 -24.25
C ILE A 304 9.18 0.97 -24.78
N LEU A 305 9.09 1.97 -23.91
CA LEU A 305 9.05 3.38 -24.31
C LEU A 305 10.30 3.80 -25.08
N ARG A 306 11.49 3.35 -24.64
CA ARG A 306 12.75 3.58 -25.38
C ARG A 306 12.76 2.91 -26.74
N THR A 307 12.19 1.71 -26.86
CA THR A 307 12.12 0.97 -28.12
C THR A 307 11.16 1.60 -29.12
N LEU A 308 10.07 2.18 -28.61
CA LEU A 308 9.04 2.88 -29.39
C LEU A 308 9.36 4.38 -29.59
N ALA A 309 10.50 4.86 -29.09
CA ALA A 309 10.93 6.24 -29.23
C ALA A 309 10.98 6.69 -30.69
N GLY A 310 10.66 7.97 -30.93
CA GLY A 310 10.64 8.58 -32.26
C GLY A 310 9.41 8.23 -33.12
N MET A 311 8.48 7.40 -32.64
CA MET A 311 7.26 7.08 -33.38
C MET A 311 6.15 8.16 -33.22
N GLY A 312 6.28 9.06 -32.24
CA GLY A 312 5.30 10.10 -31.95
C GLY A 312 3.97 9.55 -31.41
N ILE A 313 3.99 8.36 -30.80
CA ILE A 313 2.81 7.68 -30.21
C ILE A 313 3.02 7.28 -28.74
N VAL A 314 4.24 7.44 -28.23
CA VAL A 314 4.61 7.21 -26.83
C VAL A 314 5.42 8.42 -26.34
N PRO A 315 5.39 8.74 -25.03
CA PRO A 315 6.24 9.80 -24.47
C PRO A 315 7.72 9.41 -24.57
N GLU A 316 8.59 10.41 -24.71
CA GLU A 316 10.03 10.19 -24.63
C GLU A 316 10.48 9.88 -23.19
N VAL A 317 11.39 8.93 -23.03
CA VAL A 317 12.04 8.65 -21.74
C VAL A 317 13.24 9.58 -21.58
N HIS A 318 13.23 10.41 -20.53
CA HIS A 318 14.32 11.32 -20.22
C HIS A 318 15.36 10.68 -19.30
N ALA A 319 14.93 9.90 -18.31
CA ALA A 319 15.82 9.25 -17.36
C ALA A 319 15.15 8.09 -16.63
N THR A 320 15.97 7.21 -16.06
CA THR A 320 15.56 6.26 -15.01
C THR A 320 16.60 6.29 -13.92
N PHE A 321 16.19 6.42 -12.67
CA PHE A 321 17.09 6.49 -11.53
C PHE A 321 16.48 5.79 -10.31
N ARG A 322 17.33 5.52 -9.32
CA ARG A 322 16.90 5.05 -8.00
C ARG A 322 17.12 6.17 -7.01
N ASP A 323 16.13 6.41 -6.18
CA ASP A 323 16.24 7.31 -5.03
C ASP A 323 15.68 6.55 -3.83
N TRP A 324 16.45 6.55 -2.74
CA TRP A 324 16.26 5.62 -1.62
C TRP A 324 16.12 4.16 -2.11
N GLU A 325 14.97 3.51 -1.89
CA GLU A 325 14.71 2.12 -2.31
C GLU A 325 13.82 2.01 -3.56
N ASN A 326 13.34 3.14 -4.09
CA ASN A 326 12.36 3.17 -5.17
C ASN A 326 13.00 3.33 -6.54
N LEU A 327 12.29 2.88 -7.58
CA LEU A 327 12.65 3.12 -8.97
C LEU A 327 11.80 4.25 -9.53
N TYR A 328 12.44 5.18 -10.24
CA TYR A 328 11.78 6.31 -10.89
C TYR A 328 12.00 6.26 -12.40
N LEU A 329 10.94 6.57 -13.15
CA LEU A 329 10.94 6.77 -14.59
C LEU A 329 10.52 8.22 -14.88
N VAL A 330 11.40 8.95 -15.56
CA VAL A 330 11.15 10.32 -16.02
C VAL A 330 10.78 10.28 -17.48
N GLU A 331 9.59 10.77 -17.79
CA GLU A 331 9.02 10.82 -19.14
C GLU A 331 8.60 12.24 -19.52
N GLU A 332 8.45 12.44 -20.82
CA GLU A 332 7.94 13.67 -21.42
C GLU A 332 6.55 14.04 -20.85
N GLN A 333 6.40 15.32 -20.48
CA GLN A 333 5.07 15.86 -20.22
C GLN A 333 4.37 16.19 -21.54
N LEU A 334 3.36 15.39 -21.90
CA LEU A 334 2.52 15.66 -23.05
C LEU A 334 1.50 16.75 -22.75
N ALA A 335 1.41 17.75 -23.63
CA ALA A 335 0.35 18.76 -23.62
C ALA A 335 -0.96 18.17 -24.19
N GLY A 336 -1.59 17.27 -23.44
CA GLY A 336 -2.82 16.60 -23.83
C GLY A 336 -3.78 16.37 -22.65
N GLU A 337 -5.07 16.20 -22.96
CA GLU A 337 -6.09 15.89 -21.97
C GLU A 337 -6.33 14.37 -21.85
N ASP A 338 -6.61 13.91 -20.63
CA ASP A 338 -7.01 12.53 -20.36
C ASP A 338 -8.30 12.18 -21.11
N ILE A 339 -8.31 11.04 -21.82
CA ILE A 339 -9.47 10.57 -22.60
C ILE A 339 -10.75 10.52 -21.76
N ARG A 340 -10.68 10.15 -20.48
CA ARG A 340 -11.86 10.11 -19.58
C ARG A 340 -12.43 11.50 -19.37
N ASN A 341 -11.58 12.52 -19.26
CA ASN A 341 -12.03 13.91 -19.15
C ASN A 341 -12.71 14.37 -20.44
N ILE A 342 -12.09 14.09 -21.59
CA ILE A 342 -12.66 14.42 -22.90
C ILE A 342 -14.02 13.74 -23.06
N MET A 343 -14.14 12.45 -22.74
CA MET A 343 -15.41 11.72 -22.85
C MET A 343 -16.47 12.26 -21.89
N LEU A 344 -16.09 12.60 -20.65
CA LEU A 344 -17.00 13.14 -19.64
C LEU A 344 -17.55 14.52 -20.04
N LEU A 345 -16.70 15.43 -20.50
CA LEU A 345 -17.09 16.79 -20.86
C LEU A 345 -17.93 16.85 -22.15
N ASN A 346 -17.76 15.88 -23.03
CA ASN A 346 -18.43 15.85 -24.33
C ASN A 346 -19.64 14.91 -24.39
N THR A 347 -19.90 14.09 -23.37
CA THR A 347 -21.02 13.15 -23.41
C THR A 347 -22.38 13.86 -23.45
N PRO A 348 -23.27 13.51 -24.41
CA PRO A 348 -24.64 14.05 -24.45
C PRO A 348 -25.48 13.64 -23.23
N LEU A 349 -25.11 12.54 -22.54
CA LEU A 349 -25.88 12.00 -21.41
C LEU A 349 -25.90 12.91 -20.18
N LEU A 350 -24.95 13.83 -20.07
CA LEU A 350 -24.89 14.81 -18.97
C LEU A 350 -25.55 16.14 -19.33
N ARG A 351 -26.12 16.27 -20.54
CA ARG A 351 -26.78 17.49 -21.01
C ARG A 351 -28.29 17.42 -20.81
N VAL A 352 -28.90 18.56 -20.50
CA VAL A 352 -30.35 18.70 -20.49
C VAL A 352 -30.85 18.78 -21.93
N ASN A 353 -31.76 17.88 -22.33
CA ASN A 353 -32.33 17.79 -23.69
C ASN A 353 -31.27 17.66 -24.80
N PRO A 354 -30.48 16.56 -24.84
CA PRO A 354 -29.45 16.38 -25.85
C PRO A 354 -30.05 16.33 -27.26
N THR A 355 -29.40 17.01 -28.21
CA THR A 355 -29.82 17.01 -29.62
C THR A 355 -29.11 15.93 -30.42
N ALA A 356 -29.70 15.50 -31.55
CA ALA A 356 -29.05 14.56 -32.46
C ALA A 356 -27.70 15.09 -32.98
N GLY A 357 -27.56 16.41 -33.16
CA GLY A 357 -26.29 17.05 -33.56
C GLY A 357 -25.19 16.86 -32.52
N GLN A 358 -25.51 17.05 -31.23
CA GLN A 358 -24.55 16.85 -30.13
C GLN A 358 -24.13 15.37 -30.00
N SER A 359 -25.05 14.44 -30.21
CA SER A 359 -24.72 13.02 -30.28
C SER A 359 -23.78 12.70 -31.45
N ALA A 360 -23.99 13.32 -32.61
CA ALA A 360 -23.10 13.18 -33.75
C ALA A 360 -21.71 13.81 -33.50
N ASP A 361 -21.62 14.93 -32.78
CA ASP A 361 -20.35 15.54 -32.36
C ASP A 361 -19.56 14.60 -31.45
N PHE A 362 -20.21 14.07 -30.40
CA PHE A 362 -19.61 13.11 -29.49
C PHE A 362 -19.15 11.85 -30.22
N TYR A 363 -19.97 11.32 -31.13
CA TYR A 363 -19.61 10.15 -31.93
C TYR A 363 -18.38 10.41 -32.82
N ARG A 364 -18.24 11.61 -33.39
CA ARG A 364 -17.04 11.99 -34.16
C ARG A 364 -15.78 12.04 -33.30
N ILE A 365 -15.87 12.59 -32.08
CA ILE A 365 -14.76 12.59 -31.10
C ILE A 365 -14.37 11.14 -30.77
N TYR A 366 -15.36 10.31 -30.44
CA TYR A 366 -15.16 8.90 -30.13
C TYR A 366 -14.45 8.17 -31.27
N LEU A 367 -14.97 8.25 -32.50
CA LEU A 367 -14.35 7.62 -33.67
C LEU A 367 -12.92 8.12 -33.91
N GLY A 368 -12.68 9.43 -33.77
CA GLY A 368 -11.35 10.01 -33.97
C GLY A 368 -10.32 9.43 -33.01
N ILE A 369 -10.67 9.33 -31.72
CA ILE A 369 -9.79 8.80 -30.68
C ILE A 369 -9.53 7.30 -30.90
N PHE A 370 -10.57 6.49 -31.08
CA PHE A 370 -10.41 5.05 -31.26
C PHE A 370 -9.70 4.69 -32.56
N LYS A 371 -9.93 5.42 -33.66
CA LYS A 371 -9.18 5.23 -34.90
C LYS A 371 -7.69 5.55 -34.70
N SER A 372 -7.38 6.65 -34.01
CA SER A 372 -6.00 7.04 -33.73
C SER A 372 -5.29 6.00 -32.85
N LEU A 373 -5.97 5.47 -31.85
CA LEU A 373 -5.47 4.40 -30.99
C LEU A 373 -5.17 3.13 -31.80
N LEU A 374 -6.11 2.68 -32.64
CA LEU A 374 -5.91 1.49 -33.48
C LEU A 374 -4.73 1.67 -34.44
N MET A 375 -4.59 2.85 -35.04
CA MET A 375 -3.44 3.17 -35.90
C MET A 375 -2.12 3.20 -35.11
N ALA A 376 -2.12 3.67 -33.87
CA ALA A 376 -0.93 3.64 -33.01
C ALA A 376 -0.54 2.20 -32.67
N VAL A 377 -1.49 1.35 -32.27
CA VAL A 377 -1.27 -0.06 -31.98
C VAL A 377 -0.75 -0.82 -33.21
N ASP A 378 -1.34 -0.61 -34.38
CA ASP A 378 -0.88 -1.21 -35.64
C ASP A 378 0.59 -0.84 -35.95
N ARG A 379 0.96 0.42 -35.71
CA ARG A 379 2.36 0.88 -35.85
C ARG A 379 3.31 0.20 -34.85
N ILE A 380 2.86 -0.06 -33.62
CA ILE A 380 3.64 -0.77 -32.59
C ILE A 380 3.84 -2.23 -33.02
N HIS A 381 2.76 -2.92 -33.40
CA HIS A 381 2.79 -4.29 -33.90
C HIS A 381 3.71 -4.44 -35.13
N GLY A 382 3.76 -3.44 -36.01
CA GLY A 382 4.69 -3.39 -37.14
C GLY A 382 6.18 -3.41 -36.76
N ARG A 383 6.53 -3.15 -35.49
CA ARG A 383 7.89 -3.30 -34.93
C ARG A 383 8.10 -4.57 -34.11
N GLY A 384 7.11 -5.46 -34.05
CA GLY A 384 7.19 -6.73 -33.31
C GLY A 384 6.93 -6.64 -31.82
N TRP A 385 6.24 -5.58 -31.38
CA TRP A 385 5.80 -5.37 -29.99
C TRP A 385 4.29 -5.46 -29.85
#